data_AF-A0A955G5T5-F1
#
_entry.id   AF-A0A955G5T5-F1
#
_cell.length_a   1.000
_cell.length_b   1.000
_cell.length_c   1.000
_cell.angle_alpha   90.00
_cell.angle_beta   90.00
_cell.angle_gamma   90.00
#
_symmetry.space_group_name_H-M   'P 1'
#
loop_
_entity.id
_entity.type
_entity.pdbx_description
1 polymer ?
#
loop_
_entity_poly.entity_id
_entity_poly.type
_entity_poly.pdbx_seq_one_letter_code
_entity_poly.pdbx_strand_id
1 'polypeptide(L)'
;CCLFNKKIGDTWEDLYARLPYVAEVADQYKDQRRQEAKSVITELLGTGNHQKKAPSEELQTKVFAFQTVRDQVAELFQAIAELKPRGLTSDNFLTFHESEIIISAIEDLMEHGIPAYSMHDGLIVRQQDLVRAREALQESWSSHCCQHIETNKPKQIYPAIKATASDGTSLCTSGAWV
;
A
#
# COMPACT_ATOMS: atom_id res chain seq x y z
N CYS A 1 -1.27 -15.04 -4.96
CA CYS A 1 -1.43 -14.76 -6.41
C CYS A 1 -0.75 -13.45 -6.87
N CYS A 2 -0.60 -12.42 -6.04
CA CYS A 2 -0.15 -11.09 -6.52
C CYS A 2 1.36 -10.94 -6.79
N LEU A 3 2.22 -11.72 -6.10
CA LEU A 3 3.69 -11.65 -6.23
C LEU A 3 4.37 -13.04 -6.27
N PHE A 4 3.59 -14.13 -6.35
CA PHE A 4 4.08 -15.50 -6.13
C PHE A 4 5.14 -15.98 -7.15
N ASN A 5 5.31 -15.26 -8.27
CA ASN A 5 6.32 -15.50 -9.31
C ASN A 5 7.06 -14.21 -9.70
N LYS A 6 7.23 -13.30 -8.74
CA LYS A 6 7.94 -12.05 -8.97
C LYS A 6 9.12 -11.94 -8.01
N LYS A 7 10.31 -11.68 -8.55
CA LYS A 7 11.46 -11.30 -7.74
C LYS A 7 11.32 -9.83 -7.37
N ILE A 8 11.49 -9.54 -6.09
CA ILE A 8 11.63 -8.18 -5.59
C ILE A 8 12.98 -7.65 -6.10
N GLY A 9 13.00 -6.49 -6.74
CA GLY A 9 14.22 -5.87 -7.23
C GLY A 9 15.14 -5.41 -6.09
N ASP A 10 16.45 -5.39 -6.34
CA ASP A 10 17.47 -5.13 -5.31
C ASP A 10 17.62 -3.64 -4.93
N THR A 11 16.89 -2.74 -5.60
CA THR A 11 17.03 -1.30 -5.44
C THR A 11 15.69 -0.62 -5.25
N TRP A 12 15.61 0.27 -4.26
CA TRP A 12 14.50 1.19 -4.08
C TRP A 12 14.74 2.47 -4.87
N GLU A 13 13.83 2.84 -5.76
CA GLU A 13 13.88 4.13 -6.45
C GLU A 13 13.20 5.20 -5.60
N ASP A 14 13.87 6.34 -5.41
CA ASP A 14 13.30 7.48 -4.70
C ASP A 14 12.32 8.23 -5.60
N LEU A 15 11.04 7.91 -5.45
CA LEU A 15 9.97 8.50 -6.27
C LEU A 15 9.76 9.99 -5.97
N TYR A 16 10.10 10.47 -4.77
CA TYR A 16 9.97 11.90 -4.45
C TYR A 16 10.98 12.73 -5.22
N ALA A 17 12.19 12.21 -5.44
CA ALA A 17 13.22 12.89 -6.21
C ALA A 17 12.84 13.07 -7.69
N ARG A 18 11.84 12.33 -8.19
CA ARG A 18 11.32 12.46 -9.56
C ARG A 18 10.26 13.55 -9.73
N LEU A 19 9.72 14.07 -8.63
CA LEU A 19 8.75 15.18 -8.69
C LEU A 19 9.49 16.47 -9.05
N PRO A 20 9.10 17.19 -10.12
CA PRO A 20 9.72 18.48 -10.47
C PRO A 20 9.73 19.45 -9.29
N TYR A 21 8.65 19.46 -8.49
CA TYR A 21 8.54 20.24 -7.25
C TYR A 21 9.68 20.02 -6.23
N VAL A 22 10.27 18.82 -6.21
CA VAL A 22 11.38 18.45 -5.33
C VAL A 22 12.73 18.52 -6.08
N ALA A 23 12.74 18.15 -7.36
CA ALA A 23 13.96 18.04 -8.16
C ALA A 23 14.58 19.41 -8.51
N GLU A 24 13.74 20.40 -8.81
CA GLU A 24 14.17 21.70 -9.37
C GLU A 24 14.61 22.72 -8.31
N VAL A 25 14.50 22.39 -7.02
CA VAL A 25 14.94 23.27 -5.93
C VAL A 25 16.39 22.99 -5.51
N ALA A 26 17.04 24.02 -4.94
CA ALA A 26 18.36 23.84 -4.33
C ALA A 26 18.33 22.80 -3.20
N ASP A 27 19.44 22.08 -3.02
CA ASP A 27 19.54 20.93 -2.11
C ASP A 27 19.06 21.23 -0.69
N GLN A 28 19.36 22.42 -0.16
CA GLN A 28 18.94 22.85 1.17
C GLN A 28 17.41 22.91 1.39
N TYR A 29 16.62 22.96 0.31
CA TYR A 29 15.15 22.98 0.36
C TYR A 29 14.51 21.63 0.01
N LYS A 30 15.29 20.63 -0.44
CA LYS A 30 14.75 19.36 -0.91
C LYS A 30 14.00 18.61 0.19
N ASP A 31 14.52 18.62 1.41
CA ASP A 31 13.88 17.94 2.55
C ASP A 31 12.53 18.56 2.89
N GLN A 32 12.44 19.90 2.88
CA GLN A 32 11.17 20.60 3.07
C GLN A 32 10.17 20.24 1.96
N ARG A 33 10.59 20.31 0.68
CA ARG A 33 9.72 19.98 -0.45
C ARG A 33 9.24 18.52 -0.42
N ARG A 34 10.10 17.59 0.03
CA ARG A 34 9.72 16.19 0.25
C ARG A 34 8.64 16.05 1.31
N GLN A 35 8.75 16.76 2.43
CA GLN A 35 7.74 16.72 3.49
C GLN A 35 6.39 17.28 3.00
N GLU A 36 6.42 18.37 2.25
CA GLU A 36 5.21 18.95 1.62
C GLU A 36 4.58 17.98 0.63
N ALA A 37 5.37 17.37 -0.27
CA ALA A 37 4.89 16.37 -1.21
C ALA A 37 4.32 15.13 -0.50
N LYS A 38 4.97 14.66 0.56
CA LYS A 38 4.47 13.58 1.41
C LYS A 38 3.12 13.92 2.03
N SER A 39 2.98 15.14 2.58
CA SER A 39 1.70 15.61 3.12
C SER A 39 0.58 15.59 2.08
N VAL A 40 0.85 16.04 0.84
CA VAL A 40 -0.14 15.98 -0.25
C VAL A 40 -0.53 14.54 -0.55
N ILE A 41 0.45 13.64 -0.74
CA ILE A 41 0.19 12.23 -1.03
C ILE A 41 -0.66 11.58 0.06
N THR A 42 -0.31 11.78 1.33
CA THR A 42 -1.08 11.27 2.47
C THR A 42 -2.51 11.79 2.47
N GLU A 43 -2.73 13.06 2.12
CA GLU A 43 -4.07 13.63 2.05
C GLU A 43 -4.91 13.07 0.89
N LEU A 44 -4.29 12.85 -0.29
CA LEU A 44 -4.98 12.23 -1.42
C LEU A 44 -5.36 10.78 -1.12
N LEU A 45 -4.48 10.02 -0.46
CA LEU A 45 -4.74 8.65 -0.01
C LEU A 45 -5.86 8.63 1.04
N GLY A 46 -5.79 9.49 2.05
CA GLY A 46 -6.79 9.56 3.12
C GLY A 46 -8.18 9.97 2.63
N THR A 47 -8.27 10.76 1.54
CA THR A 47 -9.56 11.15 0.94
C THR A 47 -10.01 10.24 -0.20
N GLY A 48 -9.15 9.34 -0.69
CA GLY A 48 -9.43 8.53 -1.88
C GLY A 48 -9.74 9.36 -3.13
N ASN A 49 -9.30 10.63 -3.19
CA ASN A 49 -9.66 11.55 -4.26
C ASN A 49 -8.44 12.31 -4.79
N HIS A 50 -7.90 11.86 -5.92
CA HIS A 50 -6.76 12.54 -6.55
C HIS A 50 -7.08 13.93 -7.09
N GLN A 51 -8.36 14.28 -7.29
CA GLN A 51 -8.81 15.58 -7.81
C GLN A 51 -9.26 16.53 -6.69
N LYS A 52 -8.82 16.29 -5.46
CA LYS A 52 -9.16 17.15 -4.32
C LYS A 52 -8.81 18.61 -4.65
N LYS A 53 -9.82 19.50 -4.59
CA LYS A 53 -9.71 20.89 -5.05
C LYS A 53 -8.95 21.79 -4.09
N ALA A 54 -9.14 21.57 -2.80
CA ALA A 54 -8.54 22.37 -1.72
C ALA A 54 -7.87 21.46 -0.69
N PRO A 55 -6.73 21.89 -0.12
CA PRO A 55 -6.09 21.19 0.98
C PRO A 55 -7.00 21.13 2.23
N SER A 56 -6.71 20.20 3.13
CA SER A 56 -7.26 20.18 4.49
C SER A 56 -6.89 21.46 5.25
N GLU A 57 -7.64 21.79 6.30
CA GLU A 57 -7.33 22.94 7.17
C GLU A 57 -5.89 22.89 7.70
N GLU A 58 -5.39 21.69 8.02
CA GLU A 58 -4.00 21.47 8.44
C GLU A 58 -3.01 21.90 7.35
N LEU A 59 -3.22 21.49 6.09
CA LEU A 59 -2.34 21.86 4.99
C LEU A 59 -2.56 23.29 4.47
N GLN A 60 -3.71 23.90 4.72
CA GLN A 60 -3.96 25.32 4.39
C GLN A 60 -3.04 26.26 5.17
N THR A 61 -2.59 25.86 6.36
CA THR A 61 -1.61 26.64 7.14
C THR A 61 -0.23 26.67 6.49
N LYS A 62 0.06 25.75 5.58
CA LYS A 62 1.33 25.67 4.85
C LYS A 62 1.19 26.45 3.53
N VAL A 63 2.00 27.48 3.35
CA VAL A 63 2.01 28.28 2.11
C VAL A 63 2.79 27.53 1.03
N PHE A 64 2.12 26.63 0.30
CA PHE A 64 2.73 25.91 -0.81
C PHE A 64 1.75 25.58 -1.94
N ALA A 65 2.29 25.23 -3.11
CA ALA A 65 1.53 25.01 -4.34
C ALA A 65 0.82 23.63 -4.35
N PHE A 66 -0.15 23.44 -3.47
CA PHE A 66 -0.88 22.16 -3.28
C PHE A 66 -1.37 21.55 -4.60
N GLN A 67 -2.03 22.34 -5.46
CA GLN A 67 -2.58 21.86 -6.72
C GLN A 67 -1.49 21.40 -7.69
N THR A 68 -0.39 22.15 -7.79
CA THR A 68 0.76 21.79 -8.63
C THR A 68 1.38 20.46 -8.19
N VAL A 69 1.58 20.28 -6.88
CA VAL A 69 2.13 19.04 -6.33
C VAL A 69 1.16 17.88 -6.55
N ARG A 70 -0.14 18.07 -6.30
CA ARG A 70 -1.18 17.07 -6.55
C ARG A 70 -1.16 16.58 -7.99
N ASP A 71 -1.09 17.50 -8.96
CA ASP A 71 -1.14 17.15 -10.38
C ASP A 71 0.12 16.39 -10.80
N GLN A 72 1.31 16.84 -10.37
CA GLN A 72 2.57 16.10 -10.61
C GLN A 72 2.56 14.70 -9.98
N VAL A 73 1.97 14.57 -8.79
CA VAL A 73 1.82 13.29 -8.10
C VAL A 73 0.86 12.37 -8.88
N ALA A 74 -0.28 12.87 -9.34
CA ALA A 74 -1.21 12.05 -10.13
C ALA A 74 -0.59 11.57 -11.46
N GLU A 75 0.24 12.41 -12.10
CA GLU A 75 0.97 12.04 -13.32
C GLU A 75 2.06 10.98 -13.07
N LEU A 76 2.83 11.13 -11.99
CA LEU A 76 3.95 10.23 -11.68
C LEU A 76 3.48 8.89 -11.09
N PHE A 77 2.46 8.92 -10.24
CA PHE A 77 1.95 7.77 -9.52
C PHE A 77 0.60 7.34 -10.11
N GLN A 78 0.63 6.44 -11.10
CA GLN A 78 -0.58 5.96 -11.78
C GLN A 78 -1.64 5.40 -10.80
N ALA A 79 -1.21 4.74 -9.72
CA ALA A 79 -2.10 4.26 -8.67
C ALA A 79 -2.89 5.39 -7.96
N ILE A 80 -2.29 6.59 -7.83
CA ILE A 80 -2.98 7.75 -7.25
C ILE A 80 -4.03 8.27 -8.22
N ALA A 81 -3.76 8.31 -9.53
CA ALA A 81 -4.75 8.74 -10.53
C ALA A 81 -6.00 7.83 -10.56
N GLU A 82 -5.88 6.60 -10.11
CA GLU A 82 -7.02 5.66 -10.01
C GLU A 82 -7.91 5.88 -8.78
N LEU A 83 -7.48 6.72 -7.83
CA LEU A 83 -8.28 7.11 -6.68
C LEU A 83 -9.48 7.92 -7.14
N LYS A 84 -10.66 7.29 -7.15
CA LYS A 84 -11.92 7.92 -7.57
C LYS A 84 -12.63 8.46 -6.34
N PRO A 85 -13.10 9.72 -6.34
CA PRO A 85 -14.07 10.19 -5.36
C PRO A 85 -15.36 9.37 -5.53
N ARG A 86 -15.54 8.35 -4.70
CA ARG A 86 -16.77 7.58 -4.63
C ARG A 86 -17.32 7.73 -3.22
N GLY A 87 -18.65 7.63 -3.11
CA GLY A 87 -19.34 7.77 -1.83
C GLY A 87 -18.77 6.83 -0.76
N LEU A 88 -19.12 7.12 0.49
CA LEU A 88 -18.74 6.40 1.72
C LEU A 88 -19.17 4.92 1.77
N THR A 89 -19.44 4.25 0.64
CA THR A 89 -19.59 2.80 0.61
C THR A 89 -18.24 2.18 0.96
N SER A 90 -18.21 1.60 2.15
CA SER A 90 -17.03 1.31 2.97
C SER A 90 -16.02 0.34 2.37
N ASP A 91 -16.36 -0.35 1.28
CA ASP A 91 -15.58 -1.42 0.67
C ASP A 91 -14.44 -0.95 -0.24
N ASN A 92 -14.40 0.34 -0.59
CA ASN A 92 -13.38 0.90 -1.49
C ASN A 92 -12.26 1.66 -0.76
N PHE A 93 -12.27 1.70 0.57
CA PHE A 93 -11.20 2.31 1.35
C PHE A 93 -10.09 1.29 1.63
N LEU A 94 -8.84 1.71 1.48
CA LEU A 94 -7.70 0.86 1.81
C LEU A 94 -7.75 0.38 3.27
N THR A 95 -8.16 1.25 4.18
CA THR A 95 -8.32 0.96 5.61
C THR A 95 -9.37 -0.11 5.91
N PHE A 96 -10.41 -0.23 5.08
CA PHE A 96 -11.38 -1.33 5.19
C PHE A 96 -10.71 -2.66 4.85
N HIS A 97 -10.00 -2.73 3.72
CA HIS A 97 -9.28 -3.95 3.33
C HIS A 97 -8.15 -4.32 4.31
N GLU A 98 -7.42 -3.33 4.84
CA GLU A 98 -6.43 -3.55 5.89
C GLU A 98 -7.08 -4.19 7.13
N SER A 99 -8.24 -3.68 7.55
CA SER A 99 -8.97 -4.22 8.69
C SER A 99 -9.43 -5.65 8.47
N GLU A 100 -9.99 -5.98 7.30
CA GLU A 100 -10.42 -7.34 6.95
C GLU A 100 -9.25 -8.34 6.97
N ILE A 101 -8.09 -7.95 6.42
CA ILE A 101 -6.88 -8.79 6.41
C ILE A 101 -6.40 -9.06 7.84
N ILE A 102 -6.35 -8.02 8.67
CA ILE A 102 -5.91 -8.14 10.07
C ILE A 102 -6.89 -8.99 10.89
N ILE A 103 -8.20 -8.79 10.71
CA ILE A 103 -9.24 -9.58 11.39
C ILE A 103 -9.11 -11.06 11.02
N SER A 104 -9.03 -11.39 9.72
CA SER A 104 -8.91 -12.78 9.27
C SER A 104 -7.62 -13.45 9.78
N ALA A 105 -6.51 -12.72 9.87
CA ALA A 105 -5.29 -13.24 10.47
C ALA A 105 -5.43 -13.50 11.99
N ILE A 106 -6.17 -12.65 12.71
CA ILE A 106 -6.45 -12.85 14.14
C ILE A 106 -7.36 -14.06 14.34
N GLU A 107 -8.39 -14.23 13.52
CA GLU A 107 -9.30 -15.38 13.59
C GLU A 107 -8.53 -16.71 13.42
N ASP A 108 -7.63 -16.80 12.44
CA ASP A 108 -6.75 -17.96 12.28
C ASP A 108 -5.88 -18.21 13.53
N LEU A 109 -5.27 -17.17 14.08
CA LEU A 109 -4.45 -17.31 15.30
C LEU A 109 -5.28 -17.74 16.51
N MET A 110 -6.52 -17.26 16.62
CA MET A 110 -7.46 -17.67 17.66
C MET A 110 -7.81 -19.16 17.55
N GLU A 111 -8.03 -19.68 16.34
CA GLU A 111 -8.26 -21.12 16.11
C GLU A 111 -7.07 -21.98 16.57
N HIS A 112 -5.85 -21.44 16.47
CA HIS A 112 -4.62 -22.08 16.94
C HIS A 112 -4.31 -21.83 18.43
N GLY A 113 -5.18 -21.14 19.17
CA GLY A 113 -4.98 -20.83 20.59
C GLY A 113 -3.87 -19.80 20.85
N ILE A 114 -3.52 -18.99 19.85
CA ILE A 114 -2.50 -17.95 19.93
C ILE A 114 -3.17 -16.61 20.19
N PRO A 115 -2.91 -15.95 21.33
CA PRO A 115 -3.41 -14.60 21.57
C PRO A 115 -2.67 -13.61 20.65
N ALA A 116 -3.46 -12.82 19.92
CA ALA A 116 -2.97 -11.78 19.03
C ALA A 116 -3.75 -10.48 19.25
N TYR A 117 -3.08 -9.34 19.12
CA TYR A 117 -3.68 -8.02 19.23
C TYR A 117 -3.37 -7.20 17.98
N SER A 118 -4.37 -6.54 17.41
CA SER A 118 -4.14 -5.62 16.29
C SER A 118 -3.51 -4.31 16.74
N MET A 119 -2.62 -3.76 15.92
CA MET A 119 -2.05 -2.43 16.05
C MET A 119 -1.99 -1.81 14.66
N HIS A 120 -3.08 -1.14 14.27
CA HIS A 120 -3.28 -0.62 12.91
C HIS A 120 -3.07 -1.70 11.84
N ASP A 121 -1.97 -1.62 11.11
CA ASP A 121 -1.54 -2.51 10.02
C ASP A 121 -0.68 -3.69 10.48
N GLY A 122 -0.51 -3.86 11.79
CA GLY A 122 0.32 -4.91 12.40
C GLY A 122 -0.39 -5.77 13.44
N LEU A 123 0.29 -6.85 13.82
CA LEU A 123 -0.12 -7.78 14.87
C LEU A 123 0.94 -7.85 15.97
N ILE A 124 0.48 -7.84 17.23
CA ILE A 124 1.30 -8.11 18.41
C ILE A 124 0.98 -9.52 18.89
N VAL A 125 2.03 -10.35 18.96
CA VAL A 125 1.97 -11.74 19.45
C VAL A 125 3.14 -12.02 20.38
N ARG A 126 3.10 -13.15 21.08
CA ARG A 126 4.26 -13.64 21.83
C ARG A 126 5.40 -13.99 20.88
N GLN A 127 6.64 -13.76 21.30
CA GLN A 127 7.82 -14.00 20.46
C GLN A 127 7.91 -15.45 19.94
N GLN A 128 7.52 -16.42 20.75
CA GLN A 128 7.48 -17.84 20.38
C GLN A 128 6.49 -18.15 19.23
N ASP A 129 5.45 -17.33 19.07
CA ASP A 129 4.36 -17.55 18.10
C ASP A 129 4.58 -16.73 16.81
N LEU A 130 5.72 -16.02 16.71
CA LEU A 130 6.01 -15.07 15.63
C LEU A 130 6.01 -15.70 14.23
N VAL A 131 6.46 -16.95 14.11
CA VAL A 131 6.48 -17.66 12.82
C VAL A 131 5.05 -17.90 12.32
N ARG A 132 4.19 -18.48 13.17
CA ARG A 132 2.79 -18.72 12.81
C ARG A 132 2.03 -17.42 12.55
N ALA A 133 2.24 -16.38 13.36
CA ALA A 133 1.61 -15.08 13.15
C ALA A 133 1.98 -14.43 11.82
N ARG A 134 3.24 -14.58 11.39
CA ARG A 134 3.69 -14.11 10.08
C ARG A 134 2.99 -14.87 8.96
N GLU A 135 2.91 -16.19 9.06
CA GLU A 135 2.24 -17.04 8.06
C GLU A 135 0.76 -16.68 7.95
N ALA A 136 0.05 -16.60 9.07
CA ALA A 136 -1.36 -16.22 9.12
C ALA A 136 -1.62 -14.86 8.45
N LEU A 137 -0.77 -13.85 8.71
CA LEU A 137 -0.88 -12.54 8.08
C LEU A 137 -0.60 -12.60 6.57
N GLN A 138 0.40 -13.36 6.14
CA GLN A 138 0.74 -13.53 4.71
C GLN A 138 -0.35 -14.29 3.95
N GLU A 139 -0.93 -15.31 4.57
CA GLU A 139 -2.03 -16.12 4.04
C GLU A 139 -3.31 -15.30 3.92
N SER A 140 -3.67 -14.55 4.98
CA SER A 140 -4.82 -13.65 4.99
C SER A 140 -4.69 -12.57 3.90
N TRP A 141 -3.55 -11.89 3.84
CA TRP A 141 -3.28 -10.88 2.80
C TRP A 141 -3.42 -11.49 1.40
N SER A 142 -2.76 -12.63 1.18
CA SER A 142 -2.76 -13.28 -0.13
C SER A 142 -4.17 -13.67 -0.54
N SER A 143 -4.93 -14.29 0.36
CA SER A 143 -6.30 -14.75 0.10
C SER A 143 -7.24 -13.59 -0.20
N HIS A 144 -7.20 -12.53 0.63
CA HIS A 144 -8.00 -11.33 0.44
C HIS A 144 -7.74 -10.68 -0.93
N CYS A 145 -6.47 -10.50 -1.30
CA CYS A 145 -6.14 -9.94 -2.60
C CYS A 145 -6.57 -10.83 -3.76
N CYS A 146 -6.43 -12.16 -3.66
CA CYS A 146 -6.89 -13.08 -4.71
C CYS A 146 -8.40 -12.97 -4.92
N GLN A 147 -9.17 -13.06 -3.83
CA GLN A 147 -10.62 -12.97 -3.86
C GLN A 147 -11.09 -11.62 -4.41
N HIS A 148 -10.44 -10.53 -4.01
CA HIS A 148 -10.76 -9.19 -4.50
C HIS A 148 -10.48 -9.05 -6.00
N ILE A 149 -9.36 -9.61 -6.50
CA ILE A 149 -9.03 -9.62 -7.94
C ILE A 149 -10.05 -10.44 -8.73
N GLU A 150 -10.41 -11.63 -8.26
CA GLU A 150 -11.39 -12.49 -8.93
C GLU A 150 -12.78 -11.84 -9.01
N THR A 151 -13.18 -11.17 -7.93
CA THR A 151 -14.48 -10.49 -7.81
C THR A 151 -14.53 -9.23 -8.68
N ASN A 152 -13.51 -8.36 -8.58
CA ASN A 152 -13.55 -7.03 -9.19
C ASN A 152 -12.92 -6.96 -10.58
N LYS A 153 -12.16 -8.00 -10.99
CA LYS A 153 -11.47 -8.09 -12.30
C LYS A 153 -10.78 -6.78 -12.67
N PRO A 154 -9.85 -6.28 -11.84
CA PRO A 154 -9.21 -5.00 -12.06
C PRO A 154 -8.50 -4.99 -13.42
N LYS A 155 -8.59 -3.86 -14.13
CA LYS A 155 -8.03 -3.72 -15.48
C LYS A 155 -6.50 -3.82 -15.50
N GLN A 156 -5.84 -3.44 -14.41
CA GLN A 156 -4.40 -3.39 -14.30
C GLN A 156 -3.96 -3.57 -12.84
N ILE A 157 -2.87 -4.29 -12.61
CA ILE A 157 -2.26 -4.49 -11.29
C ILE A 157 -0.90 -3.80 -11.31
N TYR A 158 -0.71 -2.79 -10.46
CA TYR A 158 0.56 -2.11 -10.29
C TYR A 158 1.31 -2.72 -9.11
N PRO A 159 2.49 -3.33 -9.32
CA PRO A 159 3.28 -3.79 -8.20
C PRO A 159 3.85 -2.58 -7.44
N ALA A 160 3.70 -2.57 -6.10
CA ALA A 160 4.22 -1.52 -5.23
C ALA A 160 5.76 -1.45 -5.19
N ILE A 161 6.42 -2.50 -5.67
CA ILE A 161 7.87 -2.63 -5.72
C ILE A 161 8.24 -3.05 -7.15
N LYS A 162 9.43 -2.64 -7.63
CA LYS A 162 9.98 -3.15 -8.89
C LYS A 162 10.06 -4.67 -8.78
N ALA A 163 9.18 -5.35 -9.51
CA ALA A 163 8.96 -6.77 -9.38
C ALA A 163 9.15 -7.42 -10.75
N THR A 164 10.31 -8.04 -10.96
CA THR A 164 10.63 -8.72 -12.23
C THR A 164 9.98 -10.10 -12.25
N ALA A 165 9.51 -10.54 -13.41
CA ALA A 165 9.05 -11.92 -13.56
C ALA A 165 10.23 -12.84 -13.21
N SER A 166 10.00 -13.83 -12.35
CA SER A 166 10.98 -14.89 -12.19
C SER A 166 10.99 -15.71 -13.47
N ASP A 167 12.11 -15.72 -14.19
CA ASP A 167 12.35 -16.64 -15.32
C ASP A 167 12.02 -18.06 -14.83
N GLY A 168 10.96 -18.64 -15.39
CA GLY A 168 10.21 -19.71 -14.74
C GLY A 168 11.00 -20.99 -14.52
N THR A 169 10.87 -21.55 -13.31
CA THR A 169 10.61 -22.98 -13.02
C THR A 169 10.52 -23.17 -11.51
N SER A 170 9.33 -22.98 -10.95
CA SER A 170 8.89 -23.80 -9.83
C SER A 170 7.37 -23.85 -9.88
N LEU A 171 6.84 -24.82 -10.64
CA LEU A 171 5.54 -25.35 -10.31
C LEU A 171 5.59 -25.73 -8.82
N CYS A 172 4.73 -25.12 -8.01
CA CYS A 172 4.30 -25.76 -6.77
C CYS A 172 3.49 -26.99 -7.18
N THR A 173 4.19 -28.06 -7.57
CA THR A 173 3.66 -29.40 -7.45
C THR A 173 3.49 -29.67 -5.97
N SER A 174 2.25 -29.95 -5.59
CA SER A 174 1.91 -30.76 -4.42
C SER A 174 2.95 -31.86 -4.15
N GLY A 175 3.44 -31.97 -2.91
CA GLY A 175 4.09 -33.20 -2.47
C GLY A 175 5.14 -33.06 -1.37
N ALA A 176 4.77 -33.58 -0.19
CA ALA A 176 5.61 -34.36 0.73
C ALA A 176 6.82 -33.66 1.39
N TRP A 177 6.62 -33.29 2.65
CA TRP A 177 7.70 -33.11 3.62
C TRP A 177 8.11 -34.47 4.20
N VAL A 178 9.38 -34.81 4.07
CA VAL A 178 10.16 -35.58 5.06
C VAL A 178 11.24 -34.65 5.56
#